data_AF-A0A2D9S861-F1
#
_entry.id   AF-A0A2D9S861-F1
#
_cell.length_a   1.000
_cell.length_b   1.000
_cell.length_c   1.000
_cell.angle_alpha   90.00
_cell.angle_beta   90.00
_cell.angle_gamma   90.00
#
_symmetry.space_group_name_H-M   'P 1'
#
loop_
_entity.id
_entity.type
_entity.pdbx_description
1 polymer ?
#
loop_
_entity_poly.entity_id
_entity_poly.type
_entity_poly.pdbx_seq_one_letter_code
_entity_poly.pdbx_strand_id
1 'polypeptide(L)'
;MSDHKLFQDTKTGKLVEFVTQHDKEFAMVKDAAGGVTFMMLDQLVPYDPQKGRMAKIAPIEKEAPEEQIPQTVVPIEDTRLNLNAAPAEQIAKRLPGVGFATAKKIVELRMSLSGERFANLKQLENIPRVNWEQLIEEDLIFIS
;
A
#
# COMPACT_ATOMS: atom_id res chain seq x y z
N MET A 1 -10.68 33.31 -37.69
CA MET A 1 -9.29 32.90 -37.91
C MET A 1 -8.46 33.73 -36.95
N SER A 2 -8.01 33.14 -35.85
CA SER A 2 -7.20 33.87 -34.87
C SER A 2 -5.81 34.04 -35.46
N ASP A 3 -5.45 35.24 -35.90
CA ASP A 3 -4.12 35.55 -36.42
C ASP A 3 -3.10 35.39 -35.28
N HIS A 4 -2.51 34.20 -35.17
CA HIS A 4 -1.41 33.93 -34.25
C HIS A 4 -0.19 34.70 -34.74
N LYS A 5 0.06 35.88 -34.18
CA LYS A 5 1.20 36.73 -34.56
C LYS A 5 2.53 36.26 -33.95
N LEU A 6 2.50 35.50 -32.86
CA LEU A 6 3.70 34.98 -32.19
C LEU A 6 3.90 33.49 -32.44
N PHE A 7 5.14 33.13 -32.74
CA PHE A 7 5.61 31.77 -32.94
C PHE A 7 6.82 31.52 -32.04
N GLN A 8 7.02 30.26 -31.66
CA GLN A 8 8.20 29.80 -30.95
C GLN A 8 9.09 29.02 -31.91
N ASP A 9 10.35 29.40 -32.00
CA ASP A 9 11.37 28.61 -32.69
C ASP A 9 11.70 27.36 -31.87
N THR A 10 11.57 26.18 -32.48
CA THR A 10 11.85 24.89 -31.84
C THR A 10 13.33 24.67 -31.56
N LYS A 11 14.24 25.31 -32.30
CA LYS A 11 15.70 25.14 -32.10
C LYS A 11 16.24 25.96 -30.95
N THR A 12 15.82 27.22 -30.85
CA THR A 12 16.34 28.15 -29.84
C THR A 12 15.37 28.39 -28.68
N GLY A 13 14.11 27.97 -28.83
CA GLY A 13 13.04 28.24 -27.87
C GLY A 13 12.59 29.70 -27.83
N LYS A 14 13.17 30.57 -28.68
CA LYS A 14 12.87 32.01 -28.73
C LYS A 14 11.50 32.28 -29.32
N LEU A 15 10.86 33.34 -28.82
CA LEU A 15 9.60 33.85 -29.35
C LEU A 15 9.88 34.86 -30.45
N VAL A 16 9.27 34.65 -31.60
CA VAL A 16 9.41 35.48 -32.78
C VAL A 16 8.03 35.84 -33.33
N GLU A 17 7.88 37.07 -33.82
CA GLU A 17 6.65 37.52 -34.46
C GLU A 17 6.71 37.16 -35.95
N PHE A 18 5.68 36.51 -36.48
CA PHE A 18 5.59 36.19 -37.90
C PHE A 18 5.16 37.44 -38.68
N VAL A 19 6.01 37.87 -39.62
CA VAL A 19 5.76 39.08 -40.41
C VAL A 19 5.14 38.71 -41.75
N THR A 20 5.83 37.89 -42.54
CA THR A 20 5.35 37.43 -43.86
C THR A 20 6.03 36.11 -44.24
N GLN A 21 5.36 35.32 -45.07
CA GLN A 21 5.99 34.16 -45.70
C GLN A 21 6.88 34.62 -46.86
N HIS A 22 8.12 34.12 -46.92
CA HIS A 22 9.05 34.38 -48.02
C HIS A 22 9.41 33.04 -48.66
N ASP A 23 9.01 32.82 -49.92
CA ASP A 23 9.05 31.51 -50.58
C ASP A 23 8.27 30.39 -49.85
N LYS A 24 8.28 29.19 -50.43
CA LYS A 24 7.53 28.04 -49.90
C LYS A 24 8.12 27.46 -48.61
N GLU A 25 9.38 27.73 -48.32
CA GLU A 25 10.14 27.05 -47.25
C GLU A 25 10.55 27.97 -46.09
N PHE A 26 10.55 29.29 -46.30
CA PHE A 26 11.00 30.25 -45.31
C PHE A 26 9.90 31.22 -44.87
N ALA A 27 10.01 31.67 -43.64
CA ALA A 27 9.18 32.68 -43.02
C ALA A 27 10.07 33.83 -42.55
N MET A 28 9.65 35.05 -42.86
CA MET A 28 10.26 36.25 -42.33
C MET A 28 9.66 36.50 -40.94
N VAL A 29 10.52 36.42 -39.93
CA VAL A 29 10.14 36.60 -38.53
C VAL A 29 10.89 37.76 -37.90
N LYS A 30 10.28 38.41 -36.92
CA LYS A 30 10.84 39.54 -36.19
C LYS A 30 11.08 39.13 -34.75
N ASP A 31 12.31 39.31 -34.28
CA ASP A 31 12.67 39.04 -32.89
C ASP A 31 12.16 40.16 -31.95
N ALA A 32 12.15 39.93 -30.65
CA ALA A 32 11.70 40.90 -29.63
C ALA A 32 12.51 42.22 -29.66
N ALA A 33 13.75 42.18 -30.16
CA ALA A 33 14.60 43.35 -30.37
C ALA A 33 14.28 44.13 -31.66
N GLY A 34 13.31 43.68 -32.45
CA GLY A 34 12.89 44.31 -33.70
C GLY A 34 13.71 43.95 -34.94
N GLY A 35 14.72 43.07 -34.80
CA GLY A 35 15.51 42.55 -35.93
C GLY A 35 14.72 41.53 -36.74
N VAL A 36 14.76 41.66 -38.07
CA VAL A 36 14.08 40.76 -39.01
C VAL A 36 15.05 39.65 -39.44
N THR A 37 14.63 38.39 -39.28
CA THR A 37 15.43 37.20 -39.60
C THR A 37 14.58 36.23 -40.42
N PHE A 38 15.21 35.44 -41.29
CA PHE A 38 14.55 34.38 -42.04
C PHE A 38 14.71 33.05 -41.31
N MET A 39 13.61 32.35 -41.05
CA MET A 39 13.59 31.04 -40.41
C MET A 39 12.76 30.07 -41.23
N MET A 40 13.03 28.76 -41.10
CA MET A 40 12.25 27.76 -41.83
C MET A 40 10.87 27.62 -41.21
N LEU A 41 9.84 27.49 -42.06
CA LEU A 41 8.44 27.41 -41.61
C LEU A 41 8.22 26.21 -40.67
N ASP A 42 8.88 25.08 -40.93
CA ASP A 42 8.81 23.86 -40.12
C ASP A 42 9.37 24.04 -38.70
N GLN A 43 10.17 25.08 -38.46
CA GLN A 43 10.77 25.35 -37.14
C GLN A 43 9.92 26.28 -36.28
N LEU A 44 8.84 26.84 -36.83
CA LEU A 44 7.99 27.81 -36.18
C LEU A 44 6.70 27.14 -35.71
N VAL A 45 6.55 27.03 -34.40
CA VAL A 45 5.31 26.52 -33.78
C VAL A 45 4.48 27.69 -33.27
N PRO A 46 3.17 27.78 -33.56
CA PRO A 46 2.31 28.85 -33.03
C PRO A 46 2.39 28.91 -31.51
N TYR A 47 2.73 30.09 -30.98
CA TYR A 47 2.78 30.32 -29.55
C TYR A 47 1.47 30.92 -29.07
N ASP A 48 0.81 30.23 -28.13
CA ASP A 48 -0.40 30.71 -27.47
C ASP A 48 -0.05 31.17 -26.04
N PRO A 49 -0.18 32.48 -25.72
CA PRO A 49 0.07 32.99 -24.38
C PRO A 49 -0.88 32.41 -23.32
N GLN A 50 -2.04 31.86 -23.71
CA GLN A 50 -2.96 31.19 -22.77
C GLN A 50 -2.58 29.75 -22.45
N LYS A 51 -1.78 29.10 -23.31
CA LYS A 51 -1.28 27.74 -23.09
C LYS A 51 0.06 27.72 -22.35
N GLY A 52 0.64 28.90 -22.11
CA GLY A 52 1.88 29.12 -21.38
C GLY A 52 1.68 29.16 -19.86
N ARG A 53 1.82 28.00 -19.21
CA ARG A 53 2.27 27.83 -17.82
C ARG A 53 1.63 28.74 -16.74
N MET A 54 0.32 28.99 -16.81
CA MET A 54 -0.42 29.63 -15.71
C MET A 54 -1.54 28.73 -15.16
N ALA A 55 -1.31 27.41 -15.11
CA ALA A 55 -1.93 26.61 -14.07
C ALA A 55 -1.02 26.75 -12.85
N LYS A 56 -1.50 27.39 -11.78
CA LYS A 56 -0.90 27.31 -10.45
C LYS A 56 -0.65 25.83 -10.15
N ILE A 57 0.60 25.39 -10.29
CA ILE A 57 1.01 24.10 -9.78
C ILE A 57 1.12 24.35 -8.28
N ALA A 58 0.04 23.99 -7.56
CA ALA A 58 0.13 23.83 -6.11
C ALA A 58 1.36 22.95 -5.83
N PRO A 59 2.16 23.23 -4.79
CA PRO A 59 3.28 22.38 -4.44
C PRO A 59 2.73 20.97 -4.28
N ILE A 60 3.09 20.07 -5.19
CA ILE A 60 2.86 18.65 -4.98
C ILE A 60 3.90 18.31 -3.94
N GLU A 61 3.51 18.37 -2.66
CA GLU A 61 4.17 17.61 -1.61
C GLU A 61 4.18 16.16 -2.12
N LYS A 62 5.31 15.78 -2.71
CA LYS A 62 5.65 14.39 -2.88
C LYS A 62 5.97 13.88 -1.48
N GLU A 63 4.93 13.64 -0.68
CA GLU A 63 5.01 12.61 0.32
C GLU A 63 5.40 11.35 -0.45
N ALA A 64 6.64 10.89 -0.23
CA ALA A 64 7.04 9.58 -0.69
C ALA A 64 5.96 8.62 -0.20
N PRO A 65 5.34 7.81 -1.07
CA PRO A 65 4.35 6.86 -0.61
C PRO A 65 5.03 6.01 0.44
N GLU A 66 4.57 6.09 1.69
CA GLU A 66 5.01 5.20 2.74
C GLU A 66 4.86 3.78 2.19
N GLU A 67 5.95 3.01 2.24
CA GLU A 67 5.96 1.61 1.86
C GLU A 67 4.85 0.92 2.66
N GLN A 68 3.73 0.63 1.99
CA GLN A 68 2.65 -0.10 2.62
C GLN A 68 3.20 -1.48 2.95
N ILE A 69 3.24 -1.78 4.25
CA ILE A 69 3.61 -3.09 4.77
C ILE A 69 2.85 -4.14 3.95
N PRO A 70 3.53 -5.10 3.31
CA PRO A 70 2.87 -6.11 2.50
C PRO A 70 1.81 -6.79 3.35
N GLN A 71 0.56 -6.76 2.89
CA GLN A 71 -0.53 -7.45 3.59
C GLN A 71 -0.23 -8.94 3.53
N THR A 72 0.16 -9.50 4.67
CA THR A 72 0.45 -10.91 4.82
C THR A 72 -0.83 -11.70 4.52
N VAL A 73 -0.88 -12.36 3.36
CA VAL A 73 -2.02 -13.20 2.91
C VAL A 73 -2.16 -14.51 3.68
N VAL A 74 -1.38 -14.69 4.75
CA VAL A 74 -1.48 -15.85 5.64
C VAL A 74 -2.41 -15.44 6.77
N PRO A 75 -3.53 -16.15 7.02
CA PRO A 75 -4.30 -15.95 8.23
C PRO A 75 -3.39 -16.20 9.45
N ILE A 76 -2.98 -15.12 10.13
CA ILE A 76 -2.14 -15.21 11.34
C ILE A 76 -2.96 -15.76 12.53
N GLU A 77 -4.28 -15.75 12.41
CA GLU A 77 -5.18 -16.24 13.44
C GLU A 77 -5.21 -17.76 13.43
N ASP A 78 -4.18 -18.34 14.05
CA ASP A 78 -4.29 -19.66 14.63
C ASP A 78 -5.43 -19.60 15.67
N THR A 79 -6.65 -19.96 15.26
CA THR A 79 -7.88 -19.84 16.05
C THR A 79 -7.91 -20.82 17.22
N ARG A 80 -6.90 -21.69 17.29
CA ARG A 80 -6.72 -22.74 18.28
C ARG A 80 -6.39 -22.16 19.63
N LEU A 81 -6.86 -22.84 20.68
CA LEU A 81 -6.62 -22.44 22.04
C LEU A 81 -5.29 -23.03 22.54
N ASN A 82 -4.34 -22.16 22.87
CA ASN A 82 -3.11 -22.57 23.55
C ASN A 82 -3.39 -22.91 25.03
N LEU A 83 -3.32 -24.18 25.41
CA LEU A 83 -3.59 -24.63 26.79
C LEU A 83 -2.51 -24.21 27.78
N ASN A 84 -1.29 -23.96 27.32
CA ASN A 84 -0.19 -23.48 28.18
C ASN A 84 -0.37 -22.01 28.55
N ALA A 85 -0.92 -21.19 27.65
CA ALA A 85 -1.11 -19.75 27.88
C ALA A 85 -2.52 -19.39 28.38
N ALA A 86 -3.54 -20.21 28.08
CA ALA A 86 -4.92 -19.85 28.36
C ALA A 86 -5.24 -19.84 29.87
N PRO A 87 -6.01 -18.85 30.36
CA PRO A 87 -6.60 -18.88 31.69
C PRO A 87 -7.80 -19.83 31.75
N ALA A 88 -8.16 -20.27 32.96
CA ALA A 88 -9.27 -21.20 33.18
C ALA A 88 -10.61 -20.71 32.60
N GLU A 89 -10.88 -19.40 32.64
CA GLU A 89 -12.10 -18.83 32.06
C GLU A 89 -12.15 -18.98 30.54
N GLN A 90 -11.02 -18.80 29.86
CA GLN A 90 -10.95 -18.91 28.41
C GLN A 90 -11.09 -20.37 27.96
N ILE A 91 -10.46 -21.30 28.69
CA ILE A 91 -10.59 -22.73 28.48
C ILE A 91 -12.06 -23.16 28.62
N ALA A 92 -12.76 -22.72 29.67
CA ALA A 92 -14.15 -23.07 29.90
C ALA A 92 -15.12 -22.49 28.87
N LYS A 93 -14.80 -21.33 28.27
CA LYS A 93 -15.65 -20.68 27.26
C LYS A 93 -15.45 -21.25 25.86
N ARG A 94 -14.23 -21.66 25.53
CA ARG A 94 -13.86 -22.09 24.17
C ARG A 94 -13.99 -23.59 23.95
N LEU A 95 -13.81 -24.41 24.98
CA LEU A 95 -13.82 -25.87 24.82
C LEU A 95 -15.21 -26.47 25.13
N PRO A 96 -15.84 -27.13 24.14
CA PRO A 96 -17.08 -27.87 24.40
C PRO A 96 -16.83 -29.00 25.40
N GLY A 97 -17.73 -29.16 26.37
CA GLY A 97 -17.63 -30.20 27.40
C GLY A 97 -16.69 -29.86 28.58
N VAL A 98 -15.96 -28.74 28.55
CA VAL A 98 -15.10 -28.30 29.66
C VAL A 98 -15.78 -27.19 30.46
N GLY A 99 -16.30 -27.53 31.64
CA GLY A 99 -16.81 -26.54 32.59
C GLY A 99 -15.68 -25.83 33.36
N PHE A 100 -16.02 -24.77 34.09
CA PHE A 100 -15.05 -23.99 34.88
C PHE A 100 -14.28 -24.81 35.92
N ALA A 101 -14.92 -25.79 36.56
CA ALA A 101 -14.27 -26.68 37.52
C ALA A 101 -13.19 -27.56 36.85
N THR A 102 -13.45 -28.02 35.63
CA THR A 102 -12.49 -28.81 34.85
C THR A 102 -11.37 -27.91 34.30
N ALA A 103 -11.70 -26.71 33.86
CA ALA A 103 -10.71 -25.72 33.43
C ALA A 103 -9.72 -25.34 34.54
N LYS A 104 -10.18 -25.22 35.80
CA LYS A 104 -9.29 -25.05 36.96
C LYS A 104 -8.34 -26.23 37.12
N LYS A 105 -8.83 -27.47 37.01
CA LYS A 105 -7.98 -28.66 37.08
C LYS A 105 -6.94 -28.72 35.96
N ILE A 106 -7.27 -28.24 34.76
CA ILE A 106 -6.31 -28.11 33.65
C ILE A 106 -5.17 -27.16 34.04
N VAL A 107 -5.50 -25.98 34.59
CA VAL A 107 -4.50 -25.02 35.04
C VAL A 107 -3.69 -25.55 36.22
N GLU A 108 -4.31 -26.23 37.18
CA GLU A 108 -3.62 -26.88 38.31
C GLU A 108 -2.65 -27.97 37.84
N LEU A 109 -3.09 -28.82 36.90
CA LEU A 109 -2.24 -29.85 36.31
C LEU A 109 -1.08 -29.23 35.52
N ARG A 110 -1.32 -28.14 34.80
CA ARG A 110 -0.26 -27.39 34.12
C ARG A 110 0.81 -26.94 35.11
N MET A 111 0.41 -26.41 36.27
CA MET A 111 1.32 -25.92 37.32
C MET A 111 2.06 -27.05 38.04
N SER A 112 1.52 -28.27 38.09
CA SER A 112 2.18 -29.41 38.74
C SER A 112 3.23 -30.10 37.86
N LEU A 113 3.19 -29.85 36.55
CA LEU A 113 4.15 -30.41 35.60
C LEU A 113 5.48 -29.64 35.63
N SER A 114 6.57 -30.37 35.38
CA SER A 114 7.91 -29.78 35.29
C SER A 114 7.96 -28.73 34.18
N GLY A 115 8.24 -27.48 34.56
CA GLY A 115 8.26 -26.34 33.63
C GLY A 115 6.92 -25.63 33.47
N GLU A 116 5.95 -25.90 34.36
CA GLU A 116 4.64 -25.24 34.44
C GLU A 116 3.88 -25.22 33.10
N ARG A 117 4.07 -26.27 32.29
CA ARG A 117 3.50 -26.40 30.95
C ARG A 117 3.26 -27.86 30.58
N PHE A 118 2.30 -28.08 29.69
CA PHE A 118 2.13 -29.36 29.03
C PHE A 118 3.21 -29.53 27.97
N ALA A 119 3.93 -30.65 28.04
CA ALA A 119 4.90 -31.06 27.04
C ALA A 119 4.26 -31.87 25.91
N ASN A 120 3.19 -32.62 26.21
CA ASN A 120 2.48 -33.48 25.27
C ASN A 120 0.97 -33.44 25.54
N LEU A 121 0.15 -33.52 24.49
CA LEU A 121 -1.31 -33.54 24.61
C LEU A 121 -1.83 -34.74 25.41
N LYS A 122 -1.11 -35.88 25.40
CA LYS A 122 -1.44 -37.06 26.21
C LYS A 122 -1.49 -36.79 27.72
N GLN A 123 -0.82 -35.74 28.21
CA GLN A 123 -0.87 -35.38 29.63
C GLN A 123 -2.26 -34.90 30.06
N LEU A 124 -3.09 -34.43 29.12
CA LEU A 124 -4.45 -33.96 29.36
C LEU A 124 -5.42 -35.12 29.67
N GLU A 125 -5.13 -36.34 29.18
CA GLU A 125 -5.94 -37.55 29.45
C GLU A 125 -6.05 -37.88 30.94
N ASN A 126 -5.11 -37.38 31.77
CA ASN A 126 -5.17 -37.50 33.23
C ASN A 126 -6.39 -36.79 33.84
N ILE A 127 -7.04 -35.88 33.10
CA ILE A 127 -8.23 -35.15 33.54
C ILE A 127 -9.46 -35.92 33.05
N PRO A 128 -10.19 -36.60 33.95
CA PRO A 128 -11.35 -37.38 33.55
C PRO A 128 -12.52 -36.48 33.15
N ARG A 129 -13.43 -37.02 32.33
CA ARG A 129 -14.69 -36.38 31.87
C ARG A 129 -14.57 -35.32 30.78
N VAL A 130 -13.46 -35.30 30.03
CA VAL A 130 -13.30 -34.48 28.82
C VAL A 130 -12.96 -35.39 27.65
N ASN A 131 -13.60 -35.17 26.50
CA ASN A 131 -13.30 -35.90 25.29
C ASN A 131 -12.14 -35.22 24.54
N TRP A 132 -10.91 -35.49 24.96
CA TRP A 132 -9.71 -34.86 24.40
C TRP A 132 -9.46 -35.24 22.95
N GLU A 133 -9.80 -36.46 22.55
CA GLU A 133 -9.63 -36.94 21.17
C GLU A 133 -10.44 -36.09 20.19
N GLN A 134 -11.70 -35.79 20.51
CA GLN A 134 -12.54 -34.94 19.69
C GLN A 134 -12.02 -33.50 19.59
N LEU A 135 -11.51 -32.93 20.70
CA LEU A 135 -10.95 -31.57 20.68
C LEU A 135 -9.68 -31.47 19.82
N ILE A 136 -8.91 -32.56 19.72
CA ILE A 136 -7.73 -32.67 18.88
C ILE A 136 -8.14 -32.89 17.41
N GLU A 137 -9.16 -33.71 17.16
CA GLU A 137 -9.70 -33.97 15.82
C GLU A 137 -10.34 -32.71 15.20
N GLU A 138 -11.06 -31.92 16.00
CA GLU A 138 -11.64 -30.63 15.59
C GLU A 138 -10.59 -29.50 15.52
N ASP A 139 -9.31 -29.80 15.77
CA ASP A 139 -8.18 -28.87 15.77
C ASP A 139 -8.47 -27.61 16.61
N LEU A 140 -9.06 -27.76 17.80
CA LEU A 140 -9.46 -26.64 18.66
C LEU A 140 -8.39 -26.22 19.66
N ILE A 141 -7.40 -27.08 19.92
CA ILE A 141 -6.39 -26.91 20.96
C ILE A 141 -4.99 -27.18 20.45
N PHE A 142 -4.02 -26.47 21.02
CA PHE A 142 -2.61 -26.79 20.83
C PHE A 142 -1.81 -26.48 22.10
N ILE A 143 -0.56 -26.94 22.11
CA ILE A 143 0.43 -26.66 23.14
C ILE A 143 1.70 -26.13 22.48
N SER A 144 2.31 -25.11 23.09
CA SER A 144 3.59 -24.50 22.68
C SER A 144 4.56 -24.41 23.84
#